data_AF-A0A521G4J1-F1
#
_entry.id   AF-A0A521G4J1-F1
#
_cell.length_a   1.000
_cell.length_b   1.000
_cell.length_c   1.000
_cell.angle_alpha   90.00
_cell.angle_beta   90.00
_cell.angle_gamma   90.00
#
_symmetry.space_group_name_H-M   'P 1'
#
loop_
_entity.id
_entity.type
_entity.pdbx_description
1 polymer ?
#
loop_
_entity_poly.entity_id
_entity_poly.type
_entity_poly.pdbx_seq_one_letter_code
_entity_poly.pdbx_strand_id
1 'polypeptide(L)'
;MEDLYKKHFGIEKFKEFDITETAASISHRLLAEIETTKHLGSAIDTEKLTGRSASLAEIEAASIDRSWLADAKAVKHLCSGSAMDIDKLTGRSASLAEIEAASIDRSWLADAKAAKCISLKIDAVNSALYSHVDSISKISLFAQERIDSAQFFLRENSIYNTNEMMKAVKSLGVLTENYNSFVRSFDSNEIRITNFPPFVSRLPSIELLTSSRLLETISRDGNEDADDQTEPIESEITEDIECSLEELLDWFHPQIRQLLHGAKKALTSGNPDKNRHVVVSLREMITHILHGIAPDDKVHEWTKEPSHYDKGRPTRKARMLYVCRNINHGKFAEFLNEDVNSHVKFIGFFQSGTHSIDIKITNSQLKALIVRTEALARFLLVTARNTR
;
A
#
# COMPACT_ATOMS: atom_id res chain seq x y z
N MET A 1 4.42 7.47 -38.37
CA MET A 1 5.08 7.40 -37.04
C MET A 1 4.20 6.60 -36.06
N GLU A 2 2.93 6.96 -35.85
CA GLU A 2 1.95 6.08 -35.16
C GLU A 2 1.75 4.73 -35.86
N ASP A 3 1.74 4.74 -37.20
CA ASP A 3 1.57 3.52 -38.00
C ASP A 3 2.73 2.51 -37.85
N LEU A 4 3.95 2.93 -37.48
CA LEU A 4 5.07 1.99 -37.29
C LEU A 4 4.96 1.23 -35.96
N TYR A 5 4.45 1.88 -34.91
CA TYR A 5 4.16 1.26 -33.60
C TYR A 5 3.11 0.15 -33.71
N LYS A 6 1.98 0.49 -34.35
CA LYS A 6 0.87 -0.43 -34.54
C LYS A 6 1.21 -1.56 -35.52
N LYS A 7 2.02 -1.26 -36.56
CA LYS A 7 2.39 -2.21 -37.62
C LYS A 7 3.55 -3.15 -37.26
N HIS A 8 4.47 -2.78 -36.36
CA HIS A 8 5.60 -3.65 -35.99
C HIS A 8 5.50 -4.25 -34.59
N PHE A 9 4.85 -3.56 -33.64
CA PHE A 9 4.88 -3.97 -32.24
C PHE A 9 3.51 -4.36 -31.67
N GLY A 10 2.41 -4.05 -32.38
CA GLY A 10 1.05 -4.36 -31.90
C GLY A 10 0.71 -3.68 -30.56
N ILE A 11 1.48 -2.66 -30.18
CA ILE A 11 1.34 -1.88 -28.96
C ILE A 11 0.84 -0.50 -29.43
N GLU A 12 -0.41 -0.18 -29.14
CA GLU A 12 -0.80 1.25 -29.08
C GLU A 12 0.10 1.88 -28.03
N LYS A 13 0.71 3.03 -28.36
CA LYS A 13 1.50 3.88 -27.44
C LYS A 13 0.98 3.63 -26.02
N PHE A 14 1.83 3.22 -25.07
CA PHE A 14 1.44 3.23 -23.66
C PHE A 14 0.75 4.58 -23.46
N LYS A 15 -0.57 4.58 -23.22
CA LYS A 15 -1.34 5.83 -23.12
C LYS A 15 -0.51 6.73 -22.22
N GLU A 16 -0.28 7.97 -22.66
CA GLU A 16 0.43 9.00 -21.90
C GLU A 16 0.10 8.80 -20.42
N PHE A 17 1.10 8.26 -19.71
CA PHE A 17 0.88 7.53 -18.47
C PHE A 17 0.91 8.57 -17.37
N ASP A 18 -0.17 9.33 -17.24
CA ASP A 18 -0.26 10.46 -16.33
C ASP A 18 -0.55 9.97 -14.90
N ILE A 19 0.45 9.35 -14.27
CA ILE A 19 0.44 9.07 -12.82
C ILE A 19 0.53 10.39 -12.06
N THR A 20 1.04 11.47 -12.66
CA THR A 20 1.04 12.81 -12.08
C THR A 20 -0.37 13.33 -11.81
N GLU A 21 -1.35 13.13 -12.70
CA GLU A 21 -2.75 13.49 -12.49
C GLU A 21 -3.38 12.64 -11.36
N THR A 22 -2.95 11.38 -11.21
CA THR A 22 -3.47 10.46 -10.18
C THR A 22 -2.84 10.70 -8.81
N ALA A 23 -1.52 10.93 -8.74
CA ALA A 23 -0.80 11.31 -7.52
C ALA A 23 -1.13 12.73 -7.06
N ALA A 24 -1.38 13.65 -8.00
CA ALA A 24 -1.89 14.99 -7.72
C ALA A 24 -3.36 14.95 -7.32
N SER A 25 -4.22 14.15 -7.97
CA SER A 25 -5.62 13.94 -7.57
C SER A 25 -5.70 13.40 -6.13
N ILE A 26 -4.93 12.36 -5.82
CA ILE A 26 -4.84 11.76 -4.48
C ILE A 26 -4.30 12.77 -3.45
N SER A 27 -3.18 13.43 -3.74
CA SER A 27 -2.61 14.45 -2.84
C SER A 27 -3.58 15.62 -2.60
N HIS A 28 -4.20 16.16 -3.65
CA HIS A 28 -5.04 17.34 -3.59
C HIS A 28 -6.40 17.08 -2.92
N ARG A 29 -6.95 15.86 -3.04
CA ARG A 29 -8.18 15.45 -2.32
C ARG A 29 -7.92 15.12 -0.85
N LEU A 30 -6.81 14.46 -0.55
CA LEU A 30 -6.46 14.12 0.83
C LEU A 30 -6.04 15.35 1.64
N LEU A 31 -5.37 16.33 1.03
CA LEU A 31 -5.16 17.65 1.64
C LEU A 31 -6.50 18.33 2.00
N ALA A 32 -7.52 18.22 1.15
CA ALA A 32 -8.86 18.76 1.42
C ALA A 32 -9.62 17.98 2.53
N GLU A 33 -9.48 16.65 2.59
CA GLU A 33 -10.04 15.83 3.69
C GLU A 33 -9.34 16.07 5.03
N ILE A 34 -8.05 16.42 5.00
CA ILE A 34 -7.29 16.70 6.20
C ILE A 34 -7.51 18.15 6.66
N GLU A 35 -7.69 19.10 5.75
CA GLU A 35 -8.16 20.45 6.12
C GLU A 35 -9.53 20.43 6.78
N THR A 36 -10.46 19.61 6.29
CA THR A 36 -11.80 19.46 6.91
C THR A 36 -11.73 18.83 8.31
N THR A 37 -10.86 17.84 8.54
CA THR A 37 -10.66 17.27 9.89
C THR A 37 -9.85 18.17 10.82
N LYS A 38 -8.88 18.93 10.30
CA LYS A 38 -8.14 19.96 11.04
C LYS A 38 -9.04 21.13 11.43
N HIS A 39 -10.01 21.51 10.60
CA HIS A 39 -11.04 22.47 10.97
C HIS A 39 -11.94 21.98 12.11
N LEU A 40 -12.34 20.69 12.11
CA LEU A 40 -13.04 20.08 13.25
C LEU A 40 -12.18 20.04 14.53
N GLY A 41 -10.88 19.74 14.42
CA GLY A 41 -9.95 19.76 15.55
C GLY A 41 -9.67 21.16 16.11
N SER A 42 -9.58 22.17 15.23
CA SER A 42 -9.37 23.58 15.61
C SER A 42 -10.61 24.24 16.24
N ALA A 43 -11.80 23.70 16.01
CA ALA A 43 -13.00 24.12 16.72
C ALA A 43 -12.98 23.69 18.19
N ILE A 44 -12.20 22.66 18.53
CA ILE A 44 -11.95 22.19 19.90
C ILE A 44 -10.68 22.87 20.43
N ASP A 45 -10.61 24.20 20.31
CA ASP A 45 -9.53 24.99 20.88
C ASP A 45 -9.81 25.21 22.38
N THR A 46 -9.13 24.45 23.23
CA THR A 46 -9.26 24.53 24.69
C THR A 46 -8.89 25.90 25.26
N GLU A 47 -8.14 26.74 24.53
CA GLU A 47 -7.83 28.12 24.94
C GLU A 47 -9.02 29.09 24.82
N LYS A 48 -10.00 28.81 23.95
CA LYS A 48 -11.22 29.64 23.86
C LYS A 48 -12.25 29.30 24.96
N LEU A 49 -12.23 28.08 25.47
CA LEU A 49 -13.16 27.62 26.52
C LEU A 49 -12.77 28.09 27.93
N THR A 50 -11.51 28.47 28.15
CA THR A 50 -11.04 29.00 29.45
C THR A 50 -11.28 30.51 29.63
N GLY A 51 -11.78 31.22 28.61
CA GLY A 51 -11.83 32.69 28.62
C GLY A 51 -13.16 33.36 28.26
N ARG A 52 -14.15 32.67 27.69
CA ARG A 52 -15.45 33.30 27.36
C ARG A 52 -16.60 32.37 27.74
N SER A 53 -17.52 32.91 28.53
CA SER A 53 -18.88 32.40 28.65
C SER A 53 -19.55 32.42 27.27
N ALA A 54 -19.41 31.32 26.51
CA ALA A 54 -20.07 31.16 25.23
C ALA A 54 -21.59 31.16 25.46
N SER A 55 -22.29 32.01 24.70
CA SER A 55 -23.73 32.19 24.84
C SER A 55 -24.48 31.01 24.23
N LEU A 56 -25.59 30.62 24.85
CA LEU A 56 -26.45 29.46 24.52
C LEU A 56 -26.81 29.34 23.02
N ALA A 57 -26.81 30.44 22.27
CA ALA A 57 -27.10 30.47 20.84
C ALA A 57 -25.98 29.86 19.95
N GLU A 58 -24.72 29.88 20.39
CA GLU A 58 -23.60 29.31 19.62
C GLU A 58 -23.56 27.77 19.73
N ILE A 59 -24.11 27.23 20.82
CA ILE A 59 -24.23 25.77 21.05
C ILE A 59 -25.40 25.18 20.25
N GLU A 60 -26.52 25.91 20.12
CA GLU A 60 -27.69 25.48 19.34
C GLU A 60 -27.40 25.35 17.82
N ALA A 61 -26.43 26.10 17.29
CA ALA A 61 -26.07 26.03 15.87
C ALA A 61 -25.22 24.79 15.52
N ALA A 62 -24.60 24.13 16.51
CA ALA A 62 -23.54 23.15 16.29
C ALA A 62 -23.94 21.68 16.47
N SER A 63 -25.20 21.34 16.75
CA SER A 63 -25.58 19.91 16.86
C SER A 63 -27.05 19.63 16.56
N ILE A 64 -27.28 18.92 15.45
CA ILE A 64 -28.45 18.07 15.28
C ILE A 64 -28.04 16.66 15.73
N ASP A 65 -28.40 16.31 16.97
CA ASP A 65 -28.92 14.99 17.30
C ASP A 65 -29.86 15.10 18.53
N ARG A 66 -31.15 14.78 18.34
CA ARG A 66 -32.24 15.07 19.31
C ARG A 66 -32.46 13.94 20.31
N SER A 67 -31.41 13.33 20.82
CA SER A 67 -31.49 12.32 21.90
C SER A 67 -31.10 12.88 23.28
N TRP A 68 -30.48 14.07 23.36
CA TRP A 68 -29.97 14.70 24.60
C TRP A 68 -30.88 15.76 25.24
N LEU A 69 -32.04 16.07 24.63
CA LEU A 69 -32.96 17.13 25.11
C LEU A 69 -33.92 16.70 26.22
N ALA A 70 -33.99 15.40 26.55
CA ALA A 70 -34.88 14.88 27.61
C ALA A 70 -34.31 15.15 29.01
N ASP A 71 -32.99 15.05 29.19
CA ASP A 71 -32.34 15.16 30.50
C ASP A 71 -32.22 16.61 30.97
N ALA A 72 -32.11 17.57 30.05
CA ALA A 72 -32.05 19.00 30.36
C ALA A 72 -33.38 19.57 30.93
N LYS A 73 -34.52 18.94 30.63
CA LYS A 73 -35.83 19.37 31.17
C LYS A 73 -36.06 18.93 32.61
N ALA A 74 -35.39 17.88 33.08
CA ALA A 74 -35.54 17.38 34.44
C ALA A 74 -34.93 18.32 35.49
N VAL A 75 -33.91 19.09 35.12
CA VAL A 75 -33.17 19.98 36.04
C VAL A 75 -33.95 21.28 36.34
N LYS A 76 -34.86 21.71 35.46
CA LYS A 76 -35.64 22.95 35.65
C LYS A 76 -36.66 22.88 36.79
N HIS A 77 -37.08 21.68 37.21
CA HIS A 77 -38.16 21.51 38.19
C HIS A 77 -37.69 21.41 39.66
N LEU A 78 -36.37 21.37 39.89
CA LEU A 78 -35.77 21.25 41.24
C LEU A 78 -35.39 22.60 41.87
N CYS A 79 -35.40 23.71 41.11
CA CYS A 79 -34.93 25.01 41.60
C CYS A 79 -36.04 26.01 41.98
N SER A 80 -37.30 25.59 42.09
CA SER A 80 -38.43 26.49 42.43
C SER A 80 -39.02 26.21 43.81
N GLY A 81 -38.18 26.07 44.85
CA GLY A 81 -38.65 25.78 46.20
C GLY A 81 -37.75 26.31 47.32
N SER A 82 -38.22 27.41 47.92
CA SER A 82 -37.99 27.82 49.32
C SER A 82 -36.64 28.43 49.71
N ALA A 83 -36.70 29.76 49.91
CA ALA A 83 -35.79 30.50 50.76
C ALA A 83 -35.96 30.09 52.24
N MET A 84 -34.86 29.76 52.95
CA MET A 84 -34.79 29.94 54.41
C MET A 84 -33.35 29.89 54.97
N ASP A 85 -32.99 30.98 55.66
CA ASP A 85 -32.00 31.19 56.73
C ASP A 85 -30.53 30.79 56.55
N ILE A 86 -29.74 31.75 56.05
CA ILE A 86 -28.27 31.74 55.92
C ILE A 86 -27.53 32.03 57.26
N ASP A 87 -28.22 32.35 58.36
CA ASP A 87 -27.57 32.91 59.57
C ASP A 87 -27.08 31.90 60.63
N LYS A 88 -27.11 30.57 60.36
CA LYS A 88 -26.73 29.56 61.38
C LYS A 88 -25.46 28.74 61.11
N LEU A 89 -24.59 29.14 60.19
CA LEU A 89 -23.35 28.41 59.88
C LEU A 89 -22.05 29.23 60.06
N THR A 90 -21.99 30.09 61.08
CA THR A 90 -20.78 30.84 61.48
C THR A 90 -19.76 30.04 62.30
N GLY A 91 -19.59 28.74 62.03
CA GLY A 91 -18.78 27.85 62.89
C GLY A 91 -17.67 27.01 62.24
N ARG A 92 -17.61 26.88 60.91
CA ARG A 92 -16.54 26.11 60.24
C ARG A 92 -16.09 26.83 58.98
N SER A 93 -14.98 27.55 59.08
CA SER A 93 -14.27 28.17 57.96
C SER A 93 -13.52 27.11 57.13
N ALA A 94 -14.27 26.34 56.36
CA ALA A 94 -13.85 26.02 55.00
C ALA A 94 -14.87 26.75 54.13
N SER A 95 -14.41 27.72 53.36
CA SER A 95 -15.34 28.56 52.62
C SER A 95 -16.14 27.68 51.64
N LEU A 96 -17.45 27.87 51.56
CA LEU A 96 -18.30 27.19 50.57
C LEU A 96 -17.75 27.40 49.13
N ALA A 97 -17.03 28.52 48.94
CA ALA A 97 -16.29 28.85 47.73
C ALA A 97 -15.08 27.91 47.45
N GLU A 98 -14.39 27.39 48.46
CA GLU A 98 -13.32 26.39 48.28
C GLU A 98 -13.87 25.00 47.93
N ILE A 99 -15.10 24.68 48.35
CA ILE A 99 -15.77 23.41 48.02
C ILE A 99 -16.46 23.50 46.65
N GLU A 100 -17.09 24.63 46.30
CA GLU A 100 -17.66 24.87 44.96
C GLU A 100 -16.57 25.05 43.88
N ALA A 101 -15.45 25.71 44.18
CA ALA A 101 -14.32 25.82 43.24
C ALA A 101 -13.60 24.47 43.05
N ALA A 102 -13.65 23.57 44.04
CA ALA A 102 -13.10 22.22 43.92
C ALA A 102 -14.03 21.24 43.17
N SER A 103 -15.34 21.49 43.14
CA SER A 103 -16.36 20.65 42.46
C SER A 103 -16.90 21.20 41.14
N ILE A 104 -16.33 22.31 40.63
CA ILE A 104 -16.28 22.60 39.18
C ILE A 104 -15.12 21.81 38.50
N ASP A 105 -14.51 20.94 39.32
CA ASP A 105 -14.36 19.49 39.22
C ASP A 105 -13.38 18.87 38.23
N ARG A 106 -12.65 17.90 38.76
CA ARG A 106 -11.64 17.10 38.07
C ARG A 106 -12.18 16.38 36.84
N SER A 107 -13.51 16.25 36.67
CA SER A 107 -14.14 15.68 35.48
C SER A 107 -13.91 16.55 34.25
N TRP A 108 -14.10 17.87 34.32
CA TRP A 108 -13.84 18.77 33.18
C TRP A 108 -12.36 18.80 32.80
N LEU A 109 -11.46 18.77 33.78
CA LEU A 109 -10.02 18.67 33.53
C LEU A 109 -9.66 17.30 32.93
N ALA A 110 -10.32 16.22 33.37
CA ALA A 110 -10.15 14.89 32.80
C ALA A 110 -10.68 14.82 31.37
N ASP A 111 -11.83 15.44 31.08
CA ASP A 111 -12.46 15.52 29.77
C ASP A 111 -11.63 16.39 28.82
N ALA A 112 -11.10 17.53 29.28
CA ALA A 112 -10.18 18.37 28.50
C ALA A 112 -8.85 17.65 28.22
N LYS A 113 -8.33 16.89 29.18
CA LYS A 113 -7.15 16.02 28.98
C LYS A 113 -7.45 14.88 28.00
N ALA A 114 -8.63 14.28 28.08
CA ALA A 114 -9.09 13.25 27.15
C ALA A 114 -9.25 13.83 25.74
N ALA A 115 -9.88 15.00 25.59
CA ALA A 115 -10.01 15.73 24.33
C ALA A 115 -8.64 16.11 23.74
N LYS A 116 -7.71 16.59 24.57
CA LYS A 116 -6.32 16.85 24.14
C LYS A 116 -5.59 15.57 23.72
N CYS A 117 -5.78 14.47 24.44
CA CYS A 117 -5.23 13.17 24.07
C CYS A 117 -5.81 12.65 22.75
N ILE A 118 -7.11 12.84 22.52
CA ILE A 118 -7.79 12.54 21.26
C ILE A 118 -7.23 13.40 20.13
N SER A 119 -7.08 14.72 20.34
CA SER A 119 -6.50 15.65 19.37
C SER A 119 -5.07 15.25 18.97
N LEU A 120 -4.20 14.96 19.95
CA LEU A 120 -2.84 14.46 19.68
C LEU A 120 -2.83 13.13 18.92
N LYS A 121 -3.79 12.23 19.19
CA LYS A 121 -3.95 10.99 18.43
C LYS A 121 -4.44 11.24 17.01
N ILE A 122 -5.34 12.19 16.81
CA ILE A 122 -5.81 12.60 15.47
C ILE A 122 -4.64 13.18 14.67
N ASP A 123 -3.83 14.05 15.26
CA ASP A 123 -2.64 14.60 14.61
C ASP A 123 -1.64 13.50 14.23
N ALA A 124 -1.37 12.55 15.13
CA ALA A 124 -0.49 11.42 14.84
C ALA A 124 -1.03 10.54 13.70
N VAL A 125 -2.33 10.27 13.69
CA VAL A 125 -3.00 9.51 12.62
C VAL A 125 -2.92 10.27 11.29
N ASN A 126 -3.17 11.58 11.29
CA ASN A 126 -3.07 12.42 10.11
C ASN A 126 -1.64 12.43 9.56
N SER A 127 -0.63 12.60 10.42
CA SER A 127 0.78 12.53 10.02
C SER A 127 1.14 11.17 9.42
N ALA A 128 0.68 10.07 10.03
CA ALA A 128 0.91 8.73 9.51
C ALA A 128 0.23 8.52 8.14
N LEU A 129 -1.00 9.01 7.97
CA LEU A 129 -1.72 8.94 6.70
C LEU A 129 -1.03 9.76 5.61
N TYR A 130 -0.60 10.98 5.92
CA TYR A 130 0.18 11.81 5.01
C TYR A 130 1.46 11.12 4.58
N SER A 131 2.23 10.60 5.53
CA SER A 131 3.47 9.88 5.24
C SER A 131 3.23 8.65 4.38
N HIS A 132 2.16 7.90 4.63
CA HIS A 132 1.78 6.72 3.84
C HIS A 132 1.45 7.08 2.39
N VAL A 133 0.64 8.12 2.19
CA VAL A 133 0.22 8.58 0.86
C VAL A 133 1.38 9.21 0.09
N ASP A 134 2.18 10.04 0.75
CA ASP A 134 3.40 10.62 0.18
C ASP A 134 4.38 9.53 -0.27
N SER A 135 4.55 8.48 0.55
CA SER A 135 5.35 7.31 0.19
C SER A 135 4.80 6.63 -1.07
N ILE A 136 3.49 6.39 -1.16
CA ILE A 136 2.87 5.81 -2.36
C ILE A 136 3.14 6.66 -3.59
N SER A 137 2.87 7.97 -3.51
CA SER A 137 3.06 8.91 -4.61
C SER A 137 4.50 8.96 -5.10
N LYS A 138 5.46 9.03 -4.18
CA LYS A 138 6.89 9.01 -4.51
C LYS A 138 7.29 7.72 -5.23
N ILE A 139 6.93 6.57 -4.67
CA ILE A 139 7.24 5.26 -5.26
C ILE A 139 6.66 5.15 -6.67
N SER A 140 5.42 5.59 -6.88
CA SER A 140 4.77 5.57 -8.18
C SER A 140 5.39 6.54 -9.19
N LEU A 141 5.87 7.69 -8.72
CA LEU A 141 6.61 8.63 -9.56
C LEU A 141 7.94 8.03 -10.04
N PHE A 142 8.73 7.43 -9.13
CA PHE A 142 9.94 6.71 -9.52
C PHE A 142 9.62 5.57 -10.49
N ALA A 143 8.53 4.82 -10.25
CA ALA A 143 8.12 3.77 -11.15
C ALA A 143 7.85 4.30 -12.57
N GLN A 144 7.24 5.48 -12.68
CA GLN A 144 6.98 6.17 -13.95
C GLN A 144 8.29 6.58 -14.65
N GLU A 145 9.21 7.23 -13.92
CA GLU A 145 10.52 7.64 -14.44
C GLU A 145 11.28 6.45 -15.05
N ARG A 146 11.23 5.29 -14.38
CA ARG A 146 11.82 4.03 -14.87
C ARG A 146 11.13 3.51 -16.13
N ILE A 147 9.80 3.60 -16.22
CA ILE A 147 9.05 3.20 -17.42
C ILE A 147 9.44 4.10 -18.60
N ASP A 148 9.54 5.41 -18.39
CA ASP A 148 9.89 6.38 -19.44
C ASP A 148 11.32 6.16 -19.92
N SER A 149 12.25 5.93 -18.99
CA SER A 149 13.63 5.51 -19.28
C SER A 149 13.68 4.21 -20.09
N ALA A 150 12.93 3.18 -19.69
CA ALA A 150 12.86 1.93 -20.42
C ALA A 150 12.32 2.11 -21.84
N GLN A 151 11.25 2.91 -22.01
CA GLN A 151 10.68 3.20 -23.33
C GLN A 151 11.69 3.89 -24.25
N PHE A 152 12.52 4.78 -23.71
CA PHE A 152 13.61 5.40 -24.46
C PHE A 152 14.57 4.33 -25.00
N PHE A 153 15.09 3.45 -24.12
CA PHE A 153 16.01 2.39 -24.53
C PHE A 153 15.40 1.38 -25.50
N LEU A 154 14.13 0.99 -25.31
CA LEU A 154 13.42 0.09 -26.22
C LEU A 154 13.29 0.66 -27.65
N ARG A 155 13.22 2.00 -27.77
CA ARG A 155 13.17 2.67 -29.08
C ARG A 155 14.54 2.68 -29.77
N GLU A 156 15.61 2.93 -29.01
CA GLU A 156 16.97 2.98 -29.55
C GLU A 156 17.50 1.58 -29.89
N ASN A 157 17.21 0.58 -29.06
CA ASN A 157 17.77 -0.78 -29.15
C ASN A 157 16.86 -1.77 -29.88
N SER A 158 16.31 -1.38 -31.04
CA SER A 158 15.35 -2.21 -31.81
C SER A 158 15.86 -3.61 -32.22
N ILE A 159 17.16 -3.85 -32.12
CA ILE A 159 17.87 -5.04 -32.63
C ILE A 159 17.80 -6.24 -31.66
N TYR A 160 17.50 -6.03 -30.37
CA TYR A 160 17.55 -7.10 -29.34
C TYR A 160 16.19 -7.61 -28.84
N ASN A 161 15.10 -7.21 -29.50
CA ASN A 161 13.74 -7.54 -29.06
C ASN A 161 13.36 -8.98 -29.42
N THR A 162 13.62 -9.90 -28.51
CA THR A 162 13.13 -11.29 -28.61
C THR A 162 11.62 -11.36 -28.38
N ASN A 163 10.96 -12.41 -28.89
CA ASN A 163 9.53 -12.63 -28.64
C ASN A 163 9.19 -12.72 -27.14
N GLU A 164 10.09 -13.30 -26.33
CA GLU A 164 9.89 -13.38 -24.88
C GLU A 164 10.04 -12.02 -24.18
N MET A 165 10.99 -11.19 -24.61
CA MET A 165 11.11 -9.82 -24.13
C MET A 165 9.84 -9.02 -24.44
N MET A 166 9.32 -9.13 -25.66
CA MET A 166 8.06 -8.46 -26.04
C MET A 166 6.87 -8.93 -25.20
N LYS A 167 6.80 -10.22 -24.83
CA LYS A 167 5.78 -10.72 -23.90
C LYS A 167 5.92 -10.10 -22.52
N ALA A 168 7.15 -9.96 -22.01
CA ALA A 168 7.42 -9.32 -20.73
C ALA A 168 7.03 -7.83 -20.75
N VAL A 169 7.47 -7.08 -21.76
CA VAL A 169 7.11 -5.66 -21.98
C VAL A 169 5.59 -5.49 -22.04
N LYS A 170 4.89 -6.30 -22.85
CA LYS A 170 3.44 -6.25 -22.98
C LYS A 170 2.74 -6.56 -21.64
N SER A 171 3.25 -7.55 -20.90
CA SER A 171 2.68 -7.88 -19.59
C SER A 171 2.85 -6.76 -18.58
N LEU A 172 3.94 -5.99 -18.64
CA LEU A 172 4.10 -4.81 -17.79
C LEU A 172 3.07 -3.75 -18.17
N GLY A 173 2.79 -3.52 -19.46
CA GLY A 173 1.73 -2.59 -19.86
C GLY A 173 0.37 -2.93 -19.26
N VAL A 174 -0.01 -4.22 -19.28
CA VAL A 174 -1.23 -4.69 -18.63
C VAL A 174 -1.17 -4.48 -17.10
N LEU A 175 -0.02 -4.75 -16.47
CA LEU A 175 0.16 -4.51 -15.03
C LEU A 175 -0.02 -3.03 -14.68
N THR A 176 0.60 -2.12 -15.43
CA THR A 176 0.50 -0.68 -15.18
C THR A 176 -0.94 -0.19 -15.38
N GLU A 177 -1.65 -0.67 -16.40
CA GLU A 177 -3.09 -0.39 -16.58
C GLU A 177 -3.94 -0.84 -15.39
N ASN A 178 -3.68 -2.05 -14.87
CA ASN A 178 -4.38 -2.58 -13.71
C ASN A 178 -4.02 -1.82 -12.43
N TYR A 179 -2.76 -1.41 -12.27
CA TYR A 179 -2.33 -0.53 -11.18
C TYR A 179 -3.09 0.80 -11.22
N ASN A 180 -3.16 1.44 -12.39
CA ASN A 180 -3.91 2.68 -12.56
C ASN A 180 -5.40 2.49 -12.25
N SER A 181 -6.02 1.42 -12.75
CA SER A 181 -7.41 1.08 -12.42
C SER A 181 -7.61 0.86 -10.91
N PHE A 182 -6.64 0.24 -10.23
CA PHE A 182 -6.66 0.04 -8.79
C PHE A 182 -6.54 1.37 -8.05
N VAL A 183 -5.57 2.20 -8.38
CA VAL A 183 -5.39 3.51 -7.73
C VAL A 183 -6.60 4.42 -7.95
N ARG A 184 -7.13 4.51 -9.18
CA ARG A 184 -8.34 5.30 -9.49
C ARG A 184 -9.59 4.81 -8.78
N SER A 185 -9.62 3.55 -8.35
CA SER A 185 -10.77 3.05 -7.60
C SER A 185 -10.87 3.68 -6.20
N PHE A 186 -9.78 4.26 -5.67
CA PHE A 186 -9.80 5.11 -4.48
C PHE A 186 -10.35 6.52 -4.73
N ASP A 187 -10.33 7.01 -5.97
CA ASP A 187 -10.79 8.36 -6.34
C ASP A 187 -12.31 8.44 -6.59
N SER A 188 -12.98 7.30 -6.76
CA SER A 188 -14.35 7.22 -7.26
C SER A 188 -15.46 7.62 -6.25
N ASN A 189 -15.15 8.23 -5.10
CA ASN A 189 -16.06 8.47 -3.96
C ASN A 189 -16.72 7.20 -3.35
N GLU A 190 -16.55 6.02 -3.95
CA GLU A 190 -17.14 4.77 -3.46
C GLU A 190 -16.32 4.14 -2.32
N ILE A 191 -14.99 4.33 -2.28
CA ILE A 191 -14.12 3.67 -1.31
C ILE A 191 -12.92 4.54 -0.93
N ARG A 192 -12.69 4.75 0.37
CA ARG A 192 -11.54 5.54 0.88
C ARG A 192 -10.30 4.68 1.05
N ILE A 193 -9.12 5.24 0.81
CA ILE A 193 -7.83 4.57 1.04
C ILE A 193 -7.68 4.11 2.50
N THR A 194 -8.27 4.85 3.45
CA THR A 194 -8.28 4.54 4.89
C THR A 194 -9.15 3.35 5.26
N ASN A 195 -10.03 2.88 4.36
CA ASN A 195 -10.82 1.67 4.58
C ASN A 195 -9.99 0.40 4.40
N PHE A 196 -8.75 0.52 3.93
CA PHE A 196 -7.89 -0.60 3.63
C PHE A 196 -6.67 -0.66 4.53
N PRO A 197 -6.19 -1.87 4.84
CA PRO A 197 -4.89 -2.03 5.45
C PRO A 197 -3.79 -1.36 4.62
N PRO A 198 -2.75 -0.78 5.25
CA PRO A 198 -1.65 -0.12 4.54
C PRO A 198 -0.99 -0.98 3.45
N PHE A 199 -0.95 -2.30 3.62
CA PHE A 199 -0.36 -3.20 2.64
C PHE A 199 -1.15 -3.28 1.32
N VAL A 200 -2.48 -3.08 1.37
CA VAL A 200 -3.32 -3.07 0.16
C VAL A 200 -2.98 -1.85 -0.68
N SER A 201 -2.79 -0.69 -0.05
CA SER A 201 -2.55 0.58 -0.76
C SER A 201 -1.08 0.84 -1.12
N ARG A 202 -0.11 0.38 -0.31
CA ARG A 202 1.33 0.63 -0.54
C ARG A 202 2.06 -0.44 -1.33
N LEU A 203 1.83 -1.73 -1.06
CA LEU A 203 2.62 -2.77 -1.73
C LEU A 203 2.48 -2.77 -3.26
N PRO A 204 1.30 -2.45 -3.85
CA PRO A 204 1.18 -2.32 -5.30
C PRO A 204 2.12 -1.32 -5.97
N SER A 205 2.44 -0.19 -5.32
CA SER A 205 3.39 0.77 -5.91
C SER A 205 4.82 0.21 -5.88
N ILE A 206 5.18 -0.55 -4.85
CA ILE A 206 6.48 -1.23 -4.74
C ILE A 206 6.63 -2.32 -5.81
N GLU A 207 5.59 -3.11 -6.04
CA GLU A 207 5.58 -4.09 -7.14
C GLU A 207 5.73 -3.41 -8.50
N LEU A 208 5.07 -2.28 -8.71
CA LEU A 208 5.20 -1.53 -9.95
C LEU A 208 6.62 -0.98 -10.13
N LEU A 209 7.21 -0.37 -9.10
CA LEU A 209 8.57 0.17 -9.12
C LEU A 209 9.61 -0.92 -9.42
N THR A 210 9.54 -2.05 -8.72
CA THR A 210 10.49 -3.14 -8.95
C THR A 210 10.30 -3.77 -10.33
N SER A 211 9.06 -3.79 -10.86
CA SER A 211 8.78 -4.26 -12.21
C SER A 211 9.33 -3.32 -13.28
N SER A 212 9.18 -2.00 -13.09
CA SER A 212 9.69 -1.01 -14.02
C SER A 212 11.21 -0.92 -13.99
N ARG A 213 11.84 -1.06 -12.82
CA ARG A 213 13.30 -1.18 -12.69
C ARG A 213 13.84 -2.39 -13.44
N LEU A 214 13.17 -3.56 -13.32
CA LEU A 214 13.53 -4.74 -14.09
C LEU A 214 13.40 -4.48 -15.59
N LEU A 215 12.29 -3.87 -16.03
CA LEU A 215 12.10 -3.52 -17.43
C LEU A 215 13.20 -2.59 -17.95
N GLU A 216 13.51 -1.52 -17.22
CA GLU A 216 14.57 -0.58 -17.58
C GLU A 216 15.89 -1.32 -17.78
N THR A 217 16.23 -2.20 -16.84
CA THR A 217 17.51 -2.91 -16.85
C THR A 217 17.61 -3.91 -18.02
N ILE A 218 16.52 -4.59 -18.37
CA ILE A 218 16.50 -5.49 -19.54
C ILE A 218 16.39 -4.74 -20.88
N SER A 219 16.00 -3.47 -20.86
CA SER A 219 15.89 -2.64 -22.07
C SER A 219 17.23 -2.03 -22.50
N ARG A 220 18.19 -1.94 -21.57
CA ARG A 220 19.58 -1.52 -21.83
C ARG A 220 20.35 -2.63 -22.55
N ASP A 221 21.42 -2.25 -23.26
CA ASP A 221 22.29 -3.20 -23.95
C ASP A 221 22.90 -4.21 -22.96
N GLY A 222 22.80 -5.51 -23.27
CA GLY A 222 23.29 -6.62 -22.44
C GLY A 222 24.81 -6.79 -22.43
N ASN A 223 25.56 -5.88 -23.06
CA ASN A 223 27.02 -5.95 -23.14
C ASN A 223 27.75 -5.19 -22.02
N GLU A 224 27.06 -4.35 -21.24
CA GLU A 224 27.67 -3.60 -20.14
C GLU A 224 26.87 -3.80 -18.84
N ASP A 225 27.56 -4.25 -17.78
CA ASP A 225 27.04 -4.10 -16.42
C ASP A 225 27.01 -2.59 -16.13
N ALA A 226 25.82 -1.99 -16.16
CA ALA A 226 25.65 -0.57 -15.86
C ALA A 226 26.09 -0.28 -14.42
N ASP A 227 26.75 0.87 -14.20
CA ASP A 227 27.01 1.40 -12.87
C ASP A 227 25.67 1.53 -12.12
N ASP A 228 25.55 0.80 -11.01
CA ASP A 228 24.30 0.67 -10.27
C ASP A 228 24.09 1.88 -9.36
N GLN A 229 23.95 3.06 -9.97
CA GLN A 229 23.51 4.27 -9.29
C GLN A 229 22.02 4.11 -8.97
N THR A 230 21.79 3.43 -7.85
CA THR A 230 20.47 3.25 -7.26
C THR A 230 20.15 4.53 -6.48
N GLU A 231 19.00 5.13 -6.77
CA GLU A 231 18.52 6.29 -6.03
C GLU A 231 18.41 5.94 -4.53
N PRO A 232 18.72 6.85 -3.59
CA PRO A 232 18.72 6.55 -2.16
C PRO A 232 17.40 5.91 -1.67
N ILE A 233 16.27 6.37 -2.20
CA ILE A 233 14.94 5.83 -1.88
C ILE A 233 14.74 4.39 -2.39
N GLU A 234 15.31 4.03 -3.55
CA GLU A 234 15.25 2.66 -4.06
C GLU A 234 16.13 1.72 -3.23
N SER A 235 17.26 2.22 -2.71
CA SER A 235 18.09 1.46 -1.75
C SER A 235 17.30 1.17 -0.47
N GLU A 236 16.68 2.21 0.11
CA GLU A 236 15.85 2.06 1.32
C GLU A 236 14.70 1.07 1.11
N ILE A 237 14.00 1.14 -0.04
CA ILE A 237 12.92 0.21 -0.37
C ILE A 237 13.46 -1.22 -0.54
N THR A 238 14.61 -1.38 -1.19
CA THR A 238 15.22 -2.70 -1.39
C THR A 238 15.64 -3.31 -0.06
N GLU A 239 16.27 -2.53 0.81
CA GLU A 239 16.63 -2.95 2.17
C GLU A 239 15.40 -3.32 3.02
N ASP A 240 14.32 -2.53 2.96
CA ASP A 240 13.04 -2.83 3.61
C ASP A 240 12.44 -4.15 3.10
N ILE A 241 12.45 -4.38 1.78
CA ILE A 241 11.99 -5.62 1.16
C ILE A 241 12.81 -6.81 1.68
N GLU A 242 14.14 -6.73 1.62
CA GLU A 242 15.03 -7.80 2.03
C GLU A 242 14.84 -8.16 3.51
N CYS A 243 14.87 -7.16 4.39
CA CYS A 243 14.75 -7.37 5.84
C CYS A 243 13.40 -7.99 6.20
N SER A 244 12.30 -7.43 5.68
CA SER A 244 10.96 -7.92 5.99
C SER A 244 10.65 -9.28 5.35
N LEU A 245 11.19 -9.57 4.16
CA LEU A 245 11.02 -10.87 3.53
C LEU A 245 11.70 -11.99 4.31
N GLU A 246 12.90 -11.76 4.83
CA GLU A 246 13.60 -12.75 5.63
C GLU A 246 12.73 -13.19 6.82
N GLU A 247 12.19 -12.25 7.59
CA GLU A 247 11.29 -12.55 8.71
C GLU A 247 10.03 -13.30 8.27
N LEU A 248 9.44 -12.92 7.14
CA LEU A 248 8.25 -13.58 6.59
C LEU A 248 8.54 -15.01 6.14
N LEU A 249 9.72 -15.27 5.58
CA LEU A 249 10.13 -16.61 5.16
C LEU A 249 10.39 -17.52 6.36
N ASP A 250 10.93 -16.99 7.46
CA ASP A 250 11.05 -17.74 8.71
C ASP A 250 9.69 -18.13 9.27
N TRP A 251 8.76 -17.18 9.27
CA TRP A 251 7.39 -17.44 9.69
C TRP A 251 6.69 -18.47 8.79
N PHE A 252 6.92 -18.41 7.49
CA PHE A 252 6.22 -19.24 6.52
C PHE A 252 6.81 -20.65 6.40
N HIS A 253 8.10 -20.75 6.02
CA HIS A 253 8.81 -22.01 5.90
C HIS A 253 10.34 -21.80 5.74
N PRO A 254 11.16 -22.11 6.76
CA PRO A 254 12.60 -21.82 6.74
C PRO A 254 13.39 -22.46 5.59
N GLN A 255 12.92 -23.58 5.00
CA GLN A 255 13.63 -24.18 3.86
C GLN A 255 13.45 -23.39 2.55
N ILE A 256 12.39 -22.57 2.43
CA ILE A 256 12.17 -21.76 1.22
C ILE A 256 13.19 -20.61 1.15
N ARG A 257 13.60 -20.08 2.31
CA ARG A 257 14.70 -19.12 2.43
C ARG A 257 16.00 -19.61 1.76
N GLN A 258 16.26 -20.93 1.81
CA GLN A 258 17.46 -21.48 1.17
C GLN A 258 17.46 -21.30 -0.36
N LEU A 259 16.28 -21.24 -1.00
CA LEU A 259 16.16 -20.97 -2.43
C LEU A 259 16.59 -19.52 -2.76
N LEU A 260 16.17 -18.56 -1.92
CA LEU A 260 16.57 -17.16 -2.07
C LEU A 260 18.08 -16.97 -1.85
N HIS A 261 18.61 -17.55 -0.77
CA HIS A 261 20.05 -17.50 -0.49
C HIS A 261 20.86 -18.20 -1.57
N GLY A 262 20.37 -19.32 -2.10
CA GLY A 262 20.95 -20.00 -3.24
C GLY A 262 21.04 -19.12 -4.48
N ALA A 263 19.98 -18.37 -4.79
CA ALA A 263 19.96 -17.41 -5.89
C ALA A 263 20.98 -16.27 -5.66
N LYS A 264 20.99 -15.62 -4.50
CA LYS A 264 21.94 -14.54 -4.18
C LYS A 264 23.39 -15.01 -4.23
N LYS A 265 23.66 -16.22 -3.73
CA LYS A 265 25.00 -16.84 -3.79
C LYS A 265 25.41 -17.21 -5.21
N ALA A 266 24.48 -17.68 -6.04
CA ALA A 266 24.75 -17.97 -7.44
C ALA A 266 25.14 -16.70 -8.21
N LEU A 267 24.44 -15.58 -7.98
CA LEU A 267 24.74 -14.29 -8.61
C LEU A 267 26.20 -13.84 -8.40
N THR A 268 26.71 -13.97 -7.18
CA THR A 268 28.08 -13.56 -6.80
C THR A 268 29.15 -14.63 -7.10
N SER A 269 28.75 -15.79 -7.62
CA SER A 269 29.68 -16.89 -7.92
C SER A 269 30.31 -16.77 -9.30
N GLY A 270 31.49 -17.38 -9.48
CA GLY A 270 32.11 -17.59 -10.79
C GLY A 270 31.50 -18.75 -11.61
N ASN A 271 30.31 -19.23 -11.24
CA ASN A 271 29.68 -20.37 -11.91
C ASN A 271 29.20 -19.97 -13.33
N PRO A 272 29.62 -20.68 -14.39
CA PRO A 272 29.15 -20.40 -15.75
C PRO A 272 27.64 -20.60 -15.92
N ASP A 273 26.99 -21.44 -15.11
CA ASP A 273 25.55 -21.70 -15.14
C ASP A 273 24.76 -20.83 -14.12
N LYS A 274 25.38 -19.78 -13.56
CA LYS A 274 24.77 -18.94 -12.51
C LYS A 274 23.40 -18.38 -12.91
N ASN A 275 23.22 -17.97 -14.17
CA ASN A 275 21.97 -17.38 -14.64
C ASN A 275 20.82 -18.37 -14.50
N ARG A 276 21.05 -19.63 -14.89
CA ARG A 276 20.06 -20.70 -14.76
C ARG A 276 19.76 -21.01 -13.31
N HIS A 277 20.79 -21.10 -12.46
CA HIS A 277 20.61 -21.33 -11.03
C HIS A 277 19.76 -20.26 -10.36
N VAL A 278 20.03 -18.97 -10.63
CA VAL A 278 19.24 -17.85 -10.11
C VAL A 278 17.78 -18.01 -10.54
N VAL A 279 17.53 -18.12 -11.84
CA VAL A 279 16.17 -18.10 -12.40
C VAL A 279 15.34 -19.31 -11.95
N VAL A 280 15.94 -20.50 -11.87
CA VAL A 280 15.27 -21.71 -11.37
C VAL A 280 14.92 -21.54 -9.89
N SER A 281 15.86 -21.10 -9.06
CA SER A 281 15.65 -20.96 -7.61
C SER A 281 14.53 -19.96 -7.30
N LEU A 282 14.51 -18.81 -8.00
CA LEU A 282 13.46 -17.79 -7.84
C LEU A 282 12.08 -18.32 -8.24
N ARG A 283 11.99 -19.04 -9.37
CA ARG A 283 10.74 -19.66 -9.82
C ARG A 283 10.21 -20.70 -8.83
N GLU A 284 11.10 -21.55 -8.31
CA GLU A 284 10.74 -22.56 -7.33
C GLU A 284 10.26 -21.91 -6.03
N MET A 285 10.94 -20.86 -5.56
CA MET A 285 10.54 -20.10 -4.38
C MET A 285 9.11 -19.58 -4.49
N ILE A 286 8.77 -18.85 -5.56
CA ILE A 286 7.41 -18.32 -5.76
C ILE A 286 6.38 -19.46 -5.88
N THR A 287 6.74 -20.56 -6.54
CA THR A 287 5.84 -21.72 -6.66
C THR A 287 5.52 -22.33 -5.30
N HIS A 288 6.54 -22.53 -4.45
CA HIS A 288 6.36 -23.06 -3.10
C HIS A 288 5.58 -22.11 -2.19
N ILE A 289 5.86 -20.80 -2.27
CA ILE A 289 5.08 -19.77 -1.56
C ILE A 289 3.61 -19.88 -1.96
N LEU A 290 3.30 -19.86 -3.26
CA LEU A 290 1.94 -19.89 -3.75
C LEU A 290 1.16 -21.15 -3.31
N HIS A 291 1.80 -22.31 -3.41
CA HIS A 291 1.18 -23.57 -3.00
C HIS A 291 0.98 -23.66 -1.49
N GLY A 292 1.89 -23.11 -0.68
CA GLY A 292 1.74 -23.12 0.78
C GLY A 292 0.79 -22.05 1.31
N ILE A 293 0.66 -20.88 0.65
CA ILE A 293 -0.31 -19.86 1.06
C ILE A 293 -1.74 -20.20 0.65
N ALA A 294 -1.91 -20.89 -0.49
CA ALA A 294 -3.19 -21.33 -1.02
C ALA A 294 -3.17 -22.82 -1.39
N PRO A 295 -3.15 -23.74 -0.42
CA PRO A 295 -3.14 -25.19 -0.66
C PRO A 295 -4.37 -25.68 -1.44
N ASP A 296 -4.21 -26.80 -2.17
CA ASP A 296 -5.25 -27.31 -3.06
C ASP A 296 -6.54 -27.63 -2.30
N ASP A 297 -6.45 -28.35 -1.18
CA ASP A 297 -7.56 -28.71 -0.31
C ASP A 297 -8.32 -27.46 0.16
N LYS A 298 -7.60 -26.41 0.56
CA LYS A 298 -8.19 -25.15 1.04
C LYS A 298 -8.88 -24.35 -0.04
N VAL A 299 -8.33 -24.32 -1.25
CA VAL A 299 -9.01 -23.68 -2.39
C VAL A 299 -10.26 -24.49 -2.78
N HIS A 300 -10.18 -25.82 -2.74
CA HIS A 300 -11.34 -26.69 -2.96
C HIS A 300 -12.45 -26.51 -1.93
N GLU A 301 -12.12 -26.28 -0.66
CA GLU A 301 -13.09 -25.94 0.38
C GLU A 301 -13.76 -24.58 0.09
N TRP A 302 -13.00 -23.60 -0.38
CA TRP A 302 -13.47 -22.23 -0.58
C TRP A 302 -14.36 -22.03 -1.83
N THR A 303 -14.04 -22.67 -2.95
CA THR A 303 -14.77 -22.45 -4.22
C THR A 303 -15.05 -23.75 -4.97
N LYS A 304 -16.21 -23.84 -5.61
CA LYS A 304 -16.58 -24.93 -6.52
C LYS A 304 -16.77 -24.48 -7.97
N GLU A 305 -16.46 -23.22 -8.25
CA GLU A 305 -16.61 -22.59 -9.55
C GLU A 305 -15.72 -23.30 -10.60
N PRO A 306 -16.28 -23.88 -11.68
CA PRO A 306 -15.49 -24.65 -12.66
C PRO A 306 -14.35 -23.85 -13.29
N SER A 307 -14.52 -22.55 -13.52
CA SER A 307 -13.48 -21.68 -14.08
C SER A 307 -12.26 -21.50 -13.17
N HIS A 308 -12.35 -21.90 -11.89
CA HIS A 308 -11.24 -21.86 -10.95
C HIS A 308 -10.30 -23.07 -11.05
N TYR A 309 -10.63 -24.08 -11.85
CA TYR A 309 -9.88 -25.31 -11.94
C TYR A 309 -9.40 -25.61 -13.36
N ASP A 310 -8.17 -26.09 -13.49
CA ASP A 310 -7.64 -26.69 -14.72
C ASP A 310 -7.19 -28.12 -14.39
N LYS A 311 -7.75 -29.11 -15.10
CA LYS A 311 -7.51 -30.55 -14.88
C LYS A 311 -7.66 -30.97 -13.39
N GLY A 312 -8.66 -30.41 -12.71
CA GLY A 312 -8.96 -30.71 -11.31
C GLY A 312 -7.99 -30.08 -10.30
N ARG A 313 -7.09 -29.19 -10.73
CA ARG A 313 -6.20 -28.43 -9.84
C ARG A 313 -6.59 -26.96 -9.83
N PRO A 314 -6.49 -26.26 -8.68
CA PRO A 314 -6.74 -24.83 -8.65
C PRO A 314 -5.79 -24.09 -9.58
N THR A 315 -6.38 -23.26 -10.44
CA THR A 315 -5.62 -22.33 -11.28
C THR A 315 -4.88 -21.32 -10.41
N ARG A 316 -3.84 -20.70 -10.96
CA ARG A 316 -3.16 -19.58 -10.31
C ARG A 316 -4.14 -18.46 -9.95
N LYS A 317 -5.05 -18.11 -10.87
CA LYS A 317 -6.09 -17.10 -10.63
C LYS A 317 -6.96 -17.46 -9.43
N ALA A 318 -7.39 -18.73 -9.33
CA ALA A 318 -8.15 -19.20 -8.17
C ALA A 318 -7.36 -19.08 -6.86
N ARG A 319 -6.06 -19.40 -6.86
CA ARG A 319 -5.20 -19.21 -5.69
C ARG A 319 -5.05 -17.73 -5.32
N MET A 320 -4.94 -16.84 -6.30
CA MET A 320 -4.91 -15.39 -6.05
C MET A 320 -6.21 -14.88 -5.42
N LEU A 321 -7.36 -15.28 -5.99
CA LEU A 321 -8.66 -14.94 -5.44
C LEU A 321 -8.83 -15.51 -4.02
N TYR A 322 -8.34 -16.72 -3.77
CA TYR A 322 -8.30 -17.29 -2.43
C TYR A 322 -7.43 -16.45 -1.48
N VAL A 323 -6.22 -16.06 -1.86
CA VAL A 323 -5.34 -15.21 -1.04
C VAL A 323 -6.03 -13.86 -0.73
N CYS A 324 -6.74 -13.28 -1.69
CA CYS A 324 -7.43 -12.01 -1.54
C CYS A 324 -8.86 -12.11 -0.97
N ARG A 325 -9.35 -13.29 -0.60
CA ARG A 325 -10.79 -13.54 -0.31
C ARG A 325 -11.41 -12.64 0.76
N ASN A 326 -10.60 -12.14 1.70
CA ASN A 326 -11.04 -11.26 2.79
C ASN A 326 -10.77 -9.77 2.50
N ILE A 327 -10.31 -9.44 1.28
CA ILE A 327 -10.11 -8.07 0.81
C ILE A 327 -11.24 -7.77 -0.17
N ASN A 328 -12.21 -6.97 0.28
CA ASN A 328 -13.38 -6.62 -0.53
C ASN A 328 -13.07 -5.50 -1.54
N HIS A 329 -12.08 -5.75 -2.41
CA HIS A 329 -11.63 -4.78 -3.40
C HIS A 329 -11.19 -5.48 -4.68
N GLY A 330 -12.14 -5.70 -5.60
CA GLY A 330 -11.92 -6.48 -6.83
C GLY A 330 -10.71 -6.01 -7.64
N LYS A 331 -10.47 -4.69 -7.69
CA LYS A 331 -9.33 -4.09 -8.41
C LYS A 331 -7.97 -4.47 -7.84
N PHE A 332 -7.89 -4.71 -6.53
CA PHE A 332 -6.68 -5.25 -5.92
C PHE A 332 -6.40 -6.68 -6.35
N ALA A 333 -7.44 -7.53 -6.44
CA ALA A 333 -7.29 -8.91 -6.90
C ALA A 333 -6.92 -8.99 -8.39
N GLU A 334 -7.48 -8.10 -9.22
CA GLU A 334 -7.08 -7.93 -10.62
C GLU A 334 -5.60 -7.54 -10.73
N PHE A 335 -5.17 -6.51 -9.99
CA PHE A 335 -3.77 -6.09 -9.93
C PHE A 335 -2.84 -7.24 -9.52
N LEU A 336 -3.13 -7.93 -8.40
CA LEU A 336 -2.28 -9.02 -7.91
C LEU A 336 -2.16 -10.16 -8.94
N ASN A 337 -3.27 -10.50 -9.63
CA ASN A 337 -3.24 -11.51 -10.68
C ASN A 337 -2.32 -11.11 -11.83
N GLU A 338 -2.41 -9.87 -12.30
CA GLU A 338 -1.54 -9.37 -13.37
C GLU A 338 -0.09 -9.20 -12.93
N ASP A 339 0.15 -8.91 -11.66
CA ASP A 339 1.49 -8.80 -11.11
C ASP A 339 2.23 -10.15 -11.14
N VAL A 340 1.58 -11.21 -10.67
CA VAL A 340 2.13 -12.58 -10.78
C VAL A 340 2.26 -13.01 -12.24
N ASN A 341 1.33 -12.64 -13.12
CA ASN A 341 1.43 -12.97 -14.53
C ASN A 341 2.63 -12.29 -15.19
N SER A 342 2.84 -11.00 -14.91
CA SER A 342 3.98 -10.23 -15.38
C SER A 342 5.29 -10.86 -14.90
N HIS A 343 5.38 -11.20 -13.62
CA HIS A 343 6.53 -11.89 -13.05
C HIS A 343 6.87 -13.19 -13.80
N VAL A 344 5.87 -14.01 -14.13
CA VAL A 344 6.10 -15.25 -14.89
C VAL A 344 6.57 -14.99 -16.32
N LYS A 345 6.16 -13.89 -16.96
CA LYS A 345 6.69 -13.50 -18.27
C LYS A 345 8.15 -13.06 -18.17
N PHE A 346 8.51 -12.31 -17.13
CA PHE A 346 9.91 -11.99 -16.87
C PHE A 346 10.74 -13.24 -16.63
N ILE A 347 10.32 -14.15 -15.75
CA ILE A 347 11.02 -15.43 -15.55
C ILE A 347 11.18 -16.20 -16.87
N GLY A 348 10.12 -16.26 -17.70
CA GLY A 348 10.17 -16.89 -19.02
C GLY A 348 11.23 -16.27 -19.93
N PHE A 349 11.32 -14.95 -19.98
CA PHE A 349 12.36 -14.23 -20.73
C PHE A 349 13.76 -14.62 -20.27
N PHE A 350 14.04 -14.59 -18.97
CA PHE A 350 15.35 -14.97 -18.45
C PHE A 350 15.66 -16.46 -18.70
N GLN A 351 14.69 -17.35 -18.56
CA GLN A 351 14.86 -18.79 -18.88
C GLN A 351 15.20 -19.01 -20.35
N SER A 352 14.52 -18.34 -21.28
CA SER A 352 14.84 -18.44 -22.71
C SER A 352 16.21 -17.84 -23.04
N GLY A 353 16.59 -16.75 -22.36
CA GLY A 353 17.93 -16.18 -22.45
C GLY A 353 19.03 -17.16 -22.02
N THR A 354 18.80 -17.98 -20.98
CA THR A 354 19.78 -19.01 -20.57
C THR A 354 20.01 -20.14 -21.58
N HIS A 355 19.13 -20.30 -22.57
CA HIS A 355 19.24 -21.35 -23.59
C HIS A 355 19.66 -20.82 -24.97
N SER A 356 19.80 -19.50 -25.13
CA SER A 356 20.08 -18.86 -26.41
C SER A 356 21.52 -18.34 -26.40
N ILE A 357 22.36 -18.81 -27.32
CA ILE A 357 23.81 -18.49 -27.38
C ILE A 357 24.07 -16.99 -27.52
N ASP A 358 23.11 -16.23 -28.07
CA ASP A 358 23.25 -14.81 -28.40
C ASP A 358 22.73 -13.82 -27.33
N ILE A 359 22.09 -14.28 -26.24
CA ILE A 359 21.52 -13.38 -25.21
C ILE A 359 22.39 -13.42 -23.95
N LYS A 360 23.24 -12.41 -23.78
CA LYS A 360 23.99 -12.21 -22.53
C LYS A 360 23.11 -11.52 -21.50
N ILE A 361 22.77 -12.24 -20.43
CA ILE A 361 22.10 -11.67 -19.25
C ILE A 361 23.18 -11.14 -18.30
N THR A 362 23.07 -9.86 -17.93
CA THR A 362 24.03 -9.16 -17.07
C THR A 362 23.76 -9.39 -15.58
N ASN A 363 24.73 -9.06 -14.72
CA ASN A 363 24.53 -9.19 -13.28
C ASN A 363 23.48 -8.20 -12.77
N SER A 364 23.48 -6.98 -13.31
CA SER A 364 22.49 -5.96 -12.97
C SER A 364 21.06 -6.42 -13.32
N GLN A 365 20.88 -7.10 -14.46
CA GLN A 365 19.58 -7.68 -14.85
C GLN A 365 19.13 -8.79 -13.88
N LEU A 366 20.04 -9.67 -13.46
CA LEU A 366 19.74 -10.71 -12.47
C LEU A 366 19.46 -10.13 -11.09
N LYS A 367 20.18 -9.10 -10.67
CA LYS A 367 19.94 -8.39 -9.41
C LYS A 367 18.54 -7.77 -9.40
N ALA A 368 18.17 -7.08 -10.47
CA ALA A 368 16.81 -6.53 -10.62
C ALA A 368 15.74 -7.62 -10.59
N LEU A 369 15.99 -8.79 -11.19
CA LEU A 369 15.08 -9.93 -11.13
C LEU A 369 14.93 -10.48 -9.70
N ILE A 370 16.03 -10.57 -8.94
CA ILE A 370 16.00 -11.00 -7.53
C ILE A 370 15.13 -10.02 -6.73
N VAL A 371 15.42 -8.72 -6.76
CA VAL A 371 14.67 -7.70 -6.00
C VAL A 371 13.19 -7.74 -6.36
N ARG A 372 12.85 -7.85 -7.65
CA ARG A 372 11.47 -8.01 -8.11
C ARG A 372 10.80 -9.26 -7.55
N THR A 373 11.53 -10.37 -7.46
CA THR A 373 11.02 -11.63 -6.90
C THR A 373 10.80 -11.50 -5.40
N GLU A 374 11.71 -10.84 -4.70
CA GLU A 374 11.61 -10.60 -3.26
C GLU A 374 10.40 -9.72 -2.93
N ALA A 375 10.18 -8.66 -3.71
CA ALA A 375 8.99 -7.83 -3.62
C ALA A 375 7.71 -8.67 -3.74
N LEU A 376 7.60 -9.49 -4.80
CA LEU A 376 6.43 -10.36 -5.00
C LEU A 376 6.23 -11.33 -3.84
N ALA A 377 7.31 -12.00 -3.42
CA ALA A 377 7.28 -12.96 -2.33
C ALA A 377 6.77 -12.29 -1.05
N ARG A 378 7.30 -11.10 -0.74
CA ARG A 378 6.84 -10.28 0.38
C ARG A 378 5.37 -9.93 0.23
N PHE A 379 4.96 -9.46 -0.94
CA PHE A 379 3.58 -9.04 -1.16
C PHE A 379 2.58 -10.19 -0.97
N LEU A 380 2.90 -11.37 -1.51
CA LEU A 380 2.10 -12.57 -1.34
C LEU A 380 2.02 -13.01 0.12
N LEU A 381 3.15 -13.03 0.84
CA LEU A 381 3.21 -13.46 2.24
C LEU A 381 2.53 -12.47 3.18
N VAL A 382 2.73 -11.16 3.00
CA VAL A 382 2.04 -10.13 3.77
C VAL A 382 0.54 -10.20 3.54
N THR A 383 0.10 -10.31 2.29
CA THR A 383 -1.33 -10.44 1.97
C THR A 383 -1.90 -11.69 2.62
N ALA A 384 -1.26 -12.86 2.44
CA ALA A 384 -1.72 -14.11 3.02
C ALA A 384 -1.75 -14.09 4.56
N ARG A 385 -0.76 -13.48 5.21
CA ARG A 385 -0.71 -13.36 6.68
C ARG A 385 -1.86 -12.52 7.22
N ASN A 386 -2.30 -11.50 6.49
CA ASN A 386 -3.34 -10.58 6.93
C ASN A 386 -4.76 -10.99 6.46
N THR A 387 -4.89 -11.98 5.57
CA THR A 387 -6.19 -12.49 5.11
C THR A 387 -6.52 -13.89 5.63
N ARG A 388 -5.66 -14.48 6.46
CA ARG A 388 -5.85 -15.82 7.03
C ARG A 388 -6.79 -15.86 8.21
#